data_AF-A0A1F3T946-F1
#
_entry.id   AF-A0A1F3T946-F1
#
_cell.length_a   1.000
_cell.length_b   1.000
_cell.length_c   1.000
_cell.angle_alpha   90.00
_cell.angle_beta   90.00
_cell.angle_gamma   90.00
#
_symmetry.space_group_name_H-M   'P 1'
#
loop_
_entity.id
_entity.type
_entity.pdbx_description
1 polymer ?
#
loop_
_entity_poly.entity_id
_entity_poly.type
_entity_poly.pdbx_seq_one_letter_code
_entity_poly.pdbx_strand_id
1 'polypeptide(L)'
;MKRILAVVAVVFSFGGISAARADLVPPGCTVEDWCLKKATECFVGYVTNPQGLYRAHSQYSVVRRITAICESYYNGRERRVITGPVEPVSFSSGVESSEGRARAAALQLCERYREDWVSAAPACD
;
A
#
# COMPACT_ATOMS: atom_id res chain seq x y z
N MET A 1 -28.23 3.35 45.86
CA MET A 1 -27.01 2.69 45.34
C MET A 1 -26.80 3.15 43.90
N LYS A 2 -25.87 4.08 43.67
CA LYS A 2 -25.65 4.76 42.37
C LYS A 2 -24.49 4.07 41.66
N ARG A 3 -24.76 3.26 40.64
CA ARG A 3 -23.71 2.61 39.83
C ARG A 3 -23.21 3.61 38.80
N ILE A 4 -22.01 4.13 39.02
CA ILE A 4 -21.30 4.96 38.05
C ILE A 4 -20.69 4.00 37.03
N LEU A 5 -21.30 3.91 35.84
CA LEU A 5 -20.69 3.28 34.68
C LEU A 5 -19.59 4.20 34.16
N ALA A 6 -18.35 3.89 34.50
CA ALA A 6 -17.19 4.47 33.84
C ALA A 6 -17.12 3.88 32.43
N VAL A 7 -17.61 4.61 31.43
CA VAL A 7 -17.36 4.32 30.03
C VAL A 7 -15.89 4.65 29.78
N VAL A 8 -15.05 3.61 29.78
CA VAL A 8 -13.67 3.71 29.31
C VAL A 8 -13.75 3.92 27.81
N ALA A 9 -13.75 5.19 27.39
CA ALA A 9 -13.50 5.55 26.01
C ALA A 9 -12.05 5.14 25.69
N VAL A 10 -11.90 3.95 25.11
CA VAL A 10 -10.64 3.54 24.49
C VAL A 10 -10.46 4.44 23.27
N VAL A 11 -9.76 5.55 23.47
CA VAL A 11 -9.23 6.36 22.38
C VAL A 11 -8.18 5.47 21.71
N PHE A 12 -8.59 4.74 20.68
CA PHE A 12 -7.67 4.21 19.69
C PHE A 12 -7.10 5.43 18.98
N SER A 13 -6.00 5.96 19.53
CA SER A 13 -5.07 6.76 18.77
C SER A 13 -4.56 5.86 17.66
N PHE A 14 -5.24 5.86 16.51
CA PHE A 14 -4.66 5.45 15.25
C PHE A 14 -3.51 6.43 15.02
N GLY A 15 -2.35 6.08 15.58
CA GLY A 15 -1.09 6.66 15.18
C GLY A 15 -0.92 6.32 13.71
N GLY A 16 -1.45 7.18 12.83
CA GLY A 16 -1.19 7.19 11.39
C GLY A 16 0.26 7.59 11.08
N ILE A 17 1.19 7.23 11.97
CA ILE A 17 2.61 7.47 11.84
C ILE A 17 3.23 6.14 11.42
N SER A 18 3.22 5.88 10.11
CA SER A 18 4.28 5.20 9.33
C SER A 18 3.70 4.45 8.14
N ALA A 19 3.24 5.18 7.11
CA ALA A 19 2.98 4.60 5.79
C ALA A 19 3.86 5.22 4.68
N ALA A 20 4.69 6.22 5.03
CA ALA A 20 5.84 6.59 4.24
C ALA A 20 6.99 5.64 4.61
N ARG A 21 7.60 4.95 3.64
CA ARG A 21 8.82 4.21 3.95
C ARG A 21 9.91 5.21 4.37
N ALA A 22 10.62 4.90 5.45
CA ALA A 22 11.65 5.77 6.01
C ALA A 22 12.84 6.01 5.04
N ASP A 23 13.03 5.13 4.04
CA ASP A 23 14.07 5.26 3.01
C ASP A 23 13.75 6.31 1.93
N LEU A 24 12.48 6.70 1.78
CA LEU A 24 12.03 7.68 0.80
C LEU A 24 12.17 9.14 1.28
N VAL A 25 12.35 9.35 2.58
CA VAL A 25 12.41 10.69 3.17
C VAL A 25 13.88 11.07 3.37
N PRO A 26 14.38 12.13 2.70
CA PRO A 26 15.76 12.55 2.88
C PRO A 26 16.03 12.97 4.33
N PRO A 27 17.27 12.81 4.81
CA PRO A 27 17.66 13.30 6.14
C PRO A 27 17.38 14.81 6.26
N GLY A 28 16.86 15.24 7.42
CA GLY A 28 16.49 16.64 7.65
C GLY A 28 15.15 17.05 7.04
N CYS A 29 14.37 16.11 6.50
CA CYS A 29 13.00 16.36 6.05
C CYS A 29 11.96 15.85 7.06
N THR A 30 10.85 16.58 7.20
CA THR A 30 9.67 16.18 7.97
C THR A 30 8.51 15.92 7.01
N VAL A 31 7.90 14.75 7.06
CA VAL A 31 6.72 14.42 6.24
C VAL A 31 5.51 15.21 6.72
N GLU A 32 4.87 15.95 5.82
CA GLU A 32 3.59 16.61 6.06
C GLU A 32 2.42 15.72 5.63
N ASP A 33 2.56 15.09 4.47
CA ASP A 33 1.50 14.32 3.83
C ASP A 33 2.08 13.22 2.93
N TRP A 34 1.29 12.18 2.66
CA TRP A 34 1.65 11.09 1.76
C TRP A 34 0.41 10.53 1.07
N CYS A 35 0.58 10.02 -0.14
CA CYS A 35 -0.49 9.38 -0.91
C CYS A 35 0.06 8.22 -1.74
N LEU A 36 -0.84 7.34 -2.20
CA LEU A 36 -0.52 6.28 -3.16
C LEU A 36 -1.11 6.61 -4.50
N LYS A 37 -0.27 6.62 -5.53
CA LYS A 37 -0.71 6.66 -6.92
C LYS A 37 -0.69 5.25 -7.49
N LYS A 38 -1.80 4.83 -8.07
CA LYS A 38 -1.87 3.63 -8.91
C LYS A 38 -0.94 3.78 -10.11
N ALA A 39 -0.11 2.77 -10.37
CA ALA A 39 0.75 2.74 -11.54
C ALA A 39 0.27 1.74 -12.61
N THR A 40 -0.28 0.60 -12.20
CA THR A 40 -0.82 -0.42 -13.13
C THR A 40 -2.16 -0.98 -12.66
N GLU A 41 -2.93 -1.59 -13.57
CA GLU A 41 -4.06 -2.45 -13.20
C GLU A 41 -3.58 -3.81 -12.69
N CYS A 42 -4.46 -4.53 -11.97
CA CYS A 42 -4.21 -5.93 -11.66
C CYS A 42 -4.15 -6.77 -12.93
N PHE A 43 -3.09 -7.55 -13.10
CA PHE A 43 -2.96 -8.48 -14.23
C PHE A 43 -2.29 -9.78 -13.81
N VAL A 44 -2.60 -10.87 -14.52
CA VAL A 44 -1.91 -12.15 -14.38
C VAL A 44 -0.68 -12.15 -15.26
N GLY A 45 0.51 -12.26 -14.67
CA GLY A 45 1.77 -12.33 -15.41
C GLY A 45 2.01 -13.70 -16.02
N TYR A 46 1.84 -14.77 -15.22
CA TYR A 46 2.06 -16.15 -15.68
C TYR A 46 1.33 -17.18 -14.82
N VAL A 47 1.25 -18.41 -15.34
CA VAL A 47 0.71 -19.59 -14.66
C VAL A 47 1.77 -20.70 -14.67
N THR A 48 1.97 -21.33 -13.53
CA THR A 48 2.80 -22.52 -13.37
C THR A 48 1.91 -23.77 -13.30
N ASN A 49 2.41 -24.89 -13.83
CA ASN A 49 1.72 -26.18 -13.77
C ASN A 49 2.57 -27.24 -13.04
N PRO A 50 2.71 -27.14 -11.70
CA PRO A 50 3.35 -28.21 -10.94
C PRO A 50 2.44 -29.44 -10.87
N GLN A 51 2.89 -30.57 -11.42
CA GLN A 51 2.28 -31.89 -11.24
C GLN A 51 0.82 -32.02 -11.74
N GLY A 52 0.46 -31.30 -12.81
CA GLY A 52 -0.91 -31.32 -13.36
C GLY A 52 -1.89 -30.39 -12.64
N LEU A 53 -1.41 -29.62 -11.66
CA LEU A 53 -2.17 -28.60 -10.96
C LEU A 53 -1.67 -27.21 -11.34
N TYR A 54 -2.50 -26.19 -11.19
CA TYR A 54 -2.22 -24.84 -11.66
C TYR A 54 -2.00 -23.87 -10.50
N ARG A 55 -1.02 -22.97 -10.63
CA ARG A 55 -0.84 -21.82 -9.75
C ARG A 55 -0.58 -20.58 -10.59
N ALA A 56 -1.39 -19.54 -10.41
CA ALA A 56 -1.23 -18.30 -11.16
C ALA A 56 -0.57 -17.22 -10.31
N HIS A 57 0.13 -16.32 -10.97
CA HIS A 57 0.84 -15.21 -10.37
C HIS A 57 0.35 -13.92 -11.00
N SER A 58 -0.12 -13.00 -10.16
CA SER A 58 -0.58 -11.67 -10.58
C SER A 58 0.25 -10.59 -9.94
N GLN A 59 0.22 -9.41 -10.54
CA GLN A 59 1.01 -8.26 -10.11
C GLN A 59 0.16 -7.00 -10.10
N TYR A 60 0.47 -6.12 -9.16
CA TYR A 60 0.00 -4.74 -9.09
C TYR A 60 1.18 -3.82 -8.81
N SER A 61 1.13 -2.58 -9.29
CA SER A 61 2.19 -1.61 -9.02
C SER A 61 1.61 -0.32 -8.46
N VAL A 62 2.25 0.17 -7.40
CA VAL A 62 1.95 1.48 -6.78
C VAL A 62 3.16 2.39 -6.86
N VAL A 63 2.92 3.69 -6.75
CA VAL A 63 3.94 4.71 -6.55
C VAL A 63 3.58 5.47 -5.29
N ARG A 64 4.52 5.59 -4.35
CA ARG A 64 4.35 6.45 -3.18
C ARG A 64 4.74 7.88 -3.54
N ARG A 65 3.90 8.85 -3.17
CA ARG A 65 4.22 10.26 -3.26
C ARG A 65 4.14 10.85 -1.86
N ILE A 66 5.17 11.60 -1.49
CA ILE A 66 5.32 12.20 -0.16
C ILE A 66 5.48 13.71 -0.36
N THR A 67 4.80 14.49 0.46
CA THR A 67 5.07 15.92 0.60
C THR A 67 5.78 16.13 1.92
N ALA A 68 6.97 16.70 1.88
CA ALA A 68 7.81 16.89 3.06
C ALA A 68 8.41 18.30 3.10
N ILE A 69 8.60 18.83 4.30
CA ILE A 69 9.37 20.06 4.53
C ILE A 69 10.81 19.66 4.81
N CYS A 70 11.73 20.09 3.95
CA CYS A 70 13.15 19.85 4.05
C CYS A 70 13.91 21.13 4.39
N GLU A 71 15.07 20.99 5.02
CA GLU A 71 16.03 22.09 5.13
C GLU A 71 16.58 22.47 3.75
N SER A 72 16.66 23.77 3.49
CA SER A 72 17.21 24.36 2.28
C SER A 72 18.61 24.91 2.54
N TYR A 73 19.43 24.92 1.49
CA TYR A 73 20.84 25.32 1.54
C TYR A 73 21.07 26.75 2.05
N TYR A 74 20.08 27.64 1.92
CA TYR A 74 20.16 29.05 2.32
C TYR A 74 19.48 29.35 3.67
N ASN A 75 19.51 28.43 4.64
CA ASN A 75 18.85 28.58 5.96
C ASN A 75 17.33 28.82 5.87
N GLY A 76 16.65 28.08 5.00
CA GLY A 76 15.19 28.11 4.85
C GLY A 76 14.57 26.73 4.99
N ARG A 77 13.26 26.65 5.21
CA ARG A 77 12.48 25.42 5.08
C ARG A 77 11.76 25.42 3.75
N GLU A 78 11.93 24.38 2.96
CA GLU A 78 11.34 24.24 1.63
C GLU A 78 10.40 23.02 1.60
N ARG A 79 9.20 23.21 1.07
CA ARG A 79 8.26 22.11 0.83
C ARG A 79 8.61 21.42 -0.49
N ARG A 80 8.85 20.12 -0.44
CA ARG A 80 9.21 19.28 -1.59
C ARG A 80 8.23 18.15 -1.76
N VAL A 81 7.95 17.82 -3.01
CA VAL A 81 7.20 16.64 -3.40
C VAL A 81 8.19 15.59 -3.86
N ILE A 82 8.18 14.43 -3.21
CA ILE A 82 9.10 13.32 -3.46
C ILE A 82 8.25 12.16 -3.98
N THR A 83 8.58 11.68 -5.17
CA THR A 83 7.92 10.53 -5.79
C THR A 83 8.86 9.34 -5.73
N GLY A 84 8.42 8.26 -5.09
CA GLY A 84 9.17 7.03 -4.98
C GLY A 84 9.21 6.22 -6.27
N PRO A 85 9.98 5.12 -6.29
CA PRO A 85 10.00 4.22 -7.42
C PRO A 85 8.64 3.52 -7.60
N VAL A 86 8.47 2.89 -8.75
CA VAL A 86 7.35 1.97 -8.97
C VAL A 86 7.58 0.72 -8.13
N GLU A 87 6.64 0.40 -7.25
CA GLU A 87 6.73 -0.72 -6.32
C GLU A 87 5.82 -1.87 -6.76
N PRO A 88 6.40 -2.98 -7.23
CA PRO A 88 5.64 -4.15 -7.61
C PRO A 88 5.20 -4.95 -6.39
N VAL A 89 3.92 -5.30 -6.34
CA VAL A 89 3.34 -6.20 -5.35
C VAL A 89 2.86 -7.44 -6.09
N SER A 90 3.40 -8.59 -5.71
CA SER A 90 3.11 -9.86 -6.37
C SER A 90 2.17 -10.70 -5.51
N PHE A 91 1.20 -11.33 -6.16
CA PHE A 91 0.23 -12.23 -5.54
C PHE A 91 0.30 -13.57 -6.25
N SER A 92 0.08 -14.64 -5.50
CA SER A 92 0.01 -15.99 -6.04
C SER A 92 -1.25 -16.67 -5.52
N SER A 93 -1.97 -17.36 -6.40
CA SER A 93 -3.06 -18.22 -5.93
C SER A 93 -2.54 -19.43 -5.17
N GLY A 94 -3.47 -20.14 -4.53
CA GLY A 94 -3.24 -21.51 -4.09
C GLY A 94 -2.95 -22.45 -5.27
N VAL A 95 -2.80 -23.73 -4.98
CA VAL A 95 -2.74 -24.76 -6.03
C VAL A 95 -4.16 -25.15 -6.40
N GLU A 96 -4.53 -24.96 -7.66
CA GLU A 96 -5.88 -25.17 -8.18
C GLU A 96 -5.92 -26.30 -9.20
N SER A 97 -7.07 -26.97 -9.32
CA SER A 97 -7.26 -28.05 -10.30
C SER A 97 -7.62 -27.56 -11.70
N SER A 98 -7.73 -26.24 -11.94
CA SER A 98 -7.87 -25.69 -13.29
C SER A 98 -7.17 -24.34 -13.43
N GLU A 99 -6.65 -24.07 -14.63
CA GLU A 99 -6.00 -22.80 -14.95
C GLU A 99 -6.91 -21.59 -14.70
N GLY A 100 -8.17 -21.68 -15.12
CA GLY A 100 -9.15 -20.60 -14.94
C GLY A 100 -9.36 -20.24 -13.47
N ARG A 101 -9.42 -21.23 -12.57
CA ARG A 101 -9.53 -20.99 -11.13
C ARG A 101 -8.26 -20.39 -10.55
N ALA A 102 -7.10 -20.88 -10.96
CA ALA A 102 -5.82 -20.33 -10.53
C ALA A 102 -5.72 -18.84 -10.87
N ARG A 103 -6.07 -18.46 -12.11
CA ARG A 103 -6.07 -17.07 -12.59
C ARG A 103 -7.05 -16.20 -11.82
N ALA A 104 -8.30 -16.65 -11.68
CA ALA A 104 -9.35 -15.90 -10.96
C ALA A 104 -8.96 -15.66 -9.50
N ALA A 105 -8.45 -16.69 -8.81
CA ALA A 105 -8.02 -16.58 -7.42
C ALA A 105 -6.84 -15.61 -7.24
N ALA A 106 -5.86 -15.62 -8.15
CA ALA A 106 -4.74 -14.67 -8.10
C ALA A 106 -5.20 -13.23 -8.33
N LEU A 107 -6.06 -13.00 -9.35
CA LEU A 107 -6.64 -11.68 -9.60
C LEU A 107 -7.45 -11.18 -8.41
N GLN A 108 -8.26 -12.03 -7.78
CA GLN A 108 -9.07 -11.65 -6.62
C GLN A 108 -8.20 -11.20 -5.42
N LEU A 109 -7.03 -11.80 -5.23
CA LEU A 109 -6.08 -11.36 -4.19
C LEU A 109 -5.52 -9.97 -4.51
N CYS A 110 -5.20 -9.73 -5.78
CA CYS A 110 -4.72 -8.44 -6.26
C CYS A 110 -5.78 -7.34 -6.11
N GLU A 111 -7.02 -7.63 -6.51
CA GLU A 111 -8.14 -6.70 -6.44
C GLU A 111 -8.47 -6.34 -4.99
N ARG A 112 -8.48 -7.33 -4.09
CA ARG A 112 -8.64 -7.07 -2.65
C ARG A 112 -7.56 -6.16 -2.09
N TYR A 113 -6.29 -6.38 -2.47
CA TYR A 113 -5.22 -5.47 -2.07
C TYR A 113 -5.44 -4.03 -2.56
N ARG A 114 -5.91 -3.87 -3.80
CA ARG A 114 -6.25 -2.57 -4.37
C ARG A 114 -7.40 -1.89 -3.61
N GLU A 115 -8.44 -2.65 -3.29
CA GLU A 115 -9.64 -2.12 -2.62
C GLU A 115 -9.38 -1.82 -1.15
N ASP A 116 -8.74 -2.73 -0.42
CA ASP A 116 -8.56 -2.61 1.03
C ASP A 116 -7.41 -1.69 1.41
N TRP A 117 -6.28 -1.74 0.71
CA TRP A 117 -5.06 -1.02 1.10
C TRP A 117 -4.81 0.22 0.24
N VAL A 118 -4.90 0.10 -1.09
CA VAL A 118 -4.60 1.22 -1.98
C VAL A 118 -5.69 2.27 -1.93
N SER A 119 -6.95 1.86 -1.87
CA SER A 119 -8.09 2.80 -1.80
C SER A 119 -8.28 3.42 -0.41
N ALA A 120 -7.71 2.80 0.63
CA ALA A 120 -7.67 3.37 1.97
C ALA A 120 -6.56 4.41 2.16
N ALA A 121 -5.58 4.47 1.25
CA ALA A 121 -4.54 5.50 1.30
C ALA A 121 -5.10 6.87 0.89
N PRO A 122 -4.51 7.98 1.38
CA PRO A 122 -4.92 9.31 0.94
C PRO A 122 -4.79 9.46 -0.58
N ALA A 123 -5.72 10.19 -1.18
CA ALA A 123 -5.69 10.49 -2.61
C ALA A 123 -4.54 11.46 -2.93
N CYS A 124 -3.93 11.27 -4.10
CA CYS A 124 -2.95 12.23 -4.60
C CYS A 124 -3.66 13.35 -5.38
N ASP A 125 -3.93 14.46 -4.70
CA ASP A 125 -4.41 15.70 -5.34
C ASP A 125 -3.30 16.38 -6.18
#